data_AF-A0A534KZL4-F1
#
_entry.id   AF-A0A534KZL4-F1
#
_cell.length_a   1.000
_cell.length_b   1.000
_cell.length_c   1.000
_cell.angle_alpha   90.00
_cell.angle_beta   90.00
_cell.angle_gamma   90.00
#
_symmetry.space_group_name_H-M   'P 1'
#
loop_
_entity.id
_entity.type
_entity.pdbx_description
1 polymer ?
#
loop_
_entity_poly.entity_id
_entity_poly.type
_entity_poly.pdbx_seq_one_letter_code
_entity_poly.pdbx_strand_id
1 'polypeptide(L)'
;MELLRNLRMSTRLLFLYEVTTSHHTRLRTIGERLGMTIQGTSEYAHGLEEDGLLTLVNGEYRATKKGIEFLHDRMHELRGFVDRAGREMAFVETTAAMAGGSVHRGGRVGLFMENGVLVAHEGRASPSTGVAVHDASRGDIVGVRDLEGIVALRPGRIVVGRIRSAPLARKGPTGAASKKLLRSTQDFTVAALDVEGLVSARELGLKPRIEFGVLPATVEAAERGVNVLLLIPEERVAEAVQAIETANARLEDKIPYETVTLA
;
A
#
# COMPACT_ATOMS: atom_id res chain seq x y z
N MET A 1 2.50 7.22 16.18
CA MET A 1 3.95 7.12 16.44
C MET A 1 4.21 7.58 17.87
N GLU A 2 4.80 6.73 18.70
CA GLU A 2 5.02 7.02 20.13
C GLU A 2 6.02 8.16 20.32
N LEU A 3 7.08 8.21 19.49
CA LEU A 3 8.13 9.22 19.51
C LEU A 3 7.56 10.65 19.59
N LEU A 4 6.65 11.02 18.67
CA LEU A 4 6.06 12.38 18.59
C LEU A 4 5.07 12.69 19.71
N ARG A 5 4.48 11.67 20.34
CA ARG A 5 3.50 11.86 21.43
C ARG A 5 4.17 11.95 22.80
N ASN A 6 5.41 11.48 22.91
CA ASN A 6 6.17 11.45 24.15
C ASN A 6 7.28 12.52 24.11
N LEU A 7 7.07 13.63 24.82
CA LEU A 7 8.00 14.74 24.89
C LEU A 7 9.40 14.31 25.36
N ARG A 8 9.46 13.39 26.34
CA ARG A 8 10.74 12.89 26.85
C ARG A 8 11.51 12.16 25.76
N MET A 9 10.85 11.30 24.98
CA MET A 9 11.48 10.55 23.90
C MET A 9 11.92 11.45 22.75
N SER A 10 11.07 12.38 22.33
CA SER A 10 11.41 13.38 21.30
C SER A 10 12.62 14.23 21.71
N THR A 11 12.65 14.71 22.96
CA THR A 11 13.75 15.55 23.47
C THR A 11 15.05 14.77 23.55
N ARG A 12 15.02 13.50 23.98
CA ARG A 12 16.19 12.61 23.99
C ARG A 12 16.75 12.36 22.60
N LEU A 13 15.88 12.20 21.60
CA LEU A 13 16.30 12.07 20.20
C LEU A 13 17.02 13.32 19.71
N LEU A 14 16.43 14.50 19.94
CA LEU A 14 17.03 15.79 19.55
C LEU A 14 18.35 16.05 20.26
N PHE A 15 18.46 15.67 21.54
CA PHE A 15 19.71 15.75 22.30
C PHE A 15 20.80 14.89 21.66
N LEU A 16 20.50 13.60 21.42
CA LEU A 16 21.45 12.68 20.78
C LEU A 16 21.85 13.16 19.39
N TYR A 17 20.91 13.70 18.61
CA TYR A 17 21.21 14.30 17.31
C TYR A 17 22.17 15.49 17.43
N GLU A 18 21.94 16.42 18.36
CA GLU A 18 22.80 17.60 18.56
C GLU A 18 24.22 17.19 18.94
N VAL A 19 24.42 16.30 19.92
CA VAL A 19 25.78 15.88 20.33
C VAL A 19 26.48 14.99 19.30
N THR A 20 25.73 14.41 18.36
CA THR A 20 26.27 13.64 17.24
C THR A 20 26.72 14.54 16.10
N THR A 21 26.01 15.65 15.86
CA THR A 21 26.24 16.53 14.70
C THR A 21 27.00 17.82 15.03
N SER A 22 27.05 18.21 16.30
CA SER A 22 27.71 19.41 16.81
C SER A 22 28.69 19.06 17.94
N HIS A 23 29.62 19.98 18.23
CA HIS A 23 30.59 19.84 19.32
C HIS A 23 30.11 20.59 20.57
N HIS A 24 30.05 19.89 21.71
CA HIS A 24 29.61 20.49 22.98
C HIS A 24 30.49 20.06 24.16
N THR A 25 31.17 21.01 24.78
CA THR A 25 31.94 20.78 26.02
C THR A 25 31.15 21.11 27.29
N ARG A 26 29.98 21.75 27.15
CA ARG A 26 29.15 22.20 28.27
C ARG A 26 27.69 21.90 27.98
N LEU A 27 26.95 21.39 28.96
CA LEU A 27 25.51 21.14 28.82
C LEU A 27 24.73 22.41 28.45
N ARG A 28 25.15 23.58 28.95
CA ARG A 28 24.51 24.86 28.62
C ARG A 28 24.37 25.08 27.11
N THR A 29 25.41 24.77 26.33
CA THR A 29 25.37 25.02 24.88
C THR A 29 24.43 24.07 24.15
N ILE A 30 24.22 22.86 24.68
CA ILE A 30 23.20 21.93 24.18
C ILE A 30 21.80 22.46 24.52
N GLY A 31 21.60 22.92 25.77
CA GLY A 31 20.33 23.49 26.21
C GLY A 31 19.92 24.71 25.39
N GLU A 32 20.85 25.62 25.10
CA GLU A 32 20.63 26.78 24.22
C GLU A 32 20.18 26.38 22.81
N ARG A 33 20.77 25.31 22.25
CA ARG A 33 20.39 24.80 20.91
C ARG A 33 19.01 24.16 20.88
N LEU A 34 18.66 23.45 21.94
CA LEU A 34 17.38 22.73 22.05
C LEU A 34 16.27 23.56 22.69
N GLY A 35 16.53 24.81 23.06
CA GLY A 35 15.55 25.68 23.74
C GLY A 35 15.17 25.19 25.13
N MET A 36 16.09 24.54 25.84
CA MET A 36 15.89 23.94 27.15
C MET A 36 16.54 24.74 28.28
N THR A 37 16.01 24.61 29.49
CA THR A 37 16.65 25.16 30.70
C THR A 37 17.89 24.32 31.07
N ILE A 38 18.87 24.92 31.74
CA ILE A 38 20.09 24.22 32.18
C ILE A 38 19.75 23.01 33.07
N GLN A 39 18.75 23.15 33.96
CA GLN A 39 18.28 22.06 34.82
C GLN A 39 17.68 20.92 33.99
N GLY A 40 16.83 21.23 33.01
CA GLY A 40 16.26 20.24 32.11
C GLY A 40 17.35 19.54 31.30
N THR A 41 18.28 20.29 30.70
CA THR A 41 19.39 19.69 29.94
C THR A 41 20.24 18.75 30.81
N SER A 42 20.48 19.11 32.07
CA SER A 42 21.19 18.23 33.02
C SER A 42 20.41 16.95 33.32
N GLU A 43 19.10 17.03 33.54
CA GLU A 43 18.26 15.85 33.79
C GLU A 43 18.26 14.89 32.58
N TYR A 44 18.11 15.44 31.36
CA TYR A 44 18.14 14.64 30.14
C TYR A 44 19.52 14.04 29.88
N ALA A 45 20.61 14.79 30.12
CA ALA A 45 21.96 14.27 29.98
C ALA A 45 22.20 13.10 30.93
N HIS A 46 21.83 13.26 32.21
CA HIS A 46 21.97 12.21 33.21
C HIS A 46 21.20 10.94 32.82
N GLY A 47 19.92 11.06 32.43
CA GLY A 47 19.14 9.90 31.99
C GLY A 47 19.66 9.25 30.70
N LEU A 48 20.32 10.01 29.81
CA LEU A 48 20.95 9.46 28.62
C LEU A 48 22.27 8.74 28.94
N GLU A 49 23.03 9.23 29.92
CA GLU A 49 24.25 8.59 30.44
C GLU A 49 23.91 7.30 31.19
N GLU A 50 22.89 7.31 32.05
CA GLU A 50 22.39 6.13 32.78
C GLU A 50 21.96 5.01 31.80
N ASP A 51 21.31 5.38 30.69
CA ASP A 51 20.90 4.42 29.65
C ASP A 51 22.06 4.03 28.71
N GLY A 52 23.25 4.58 28.90
CA GLY A 52 24.45 4.31 28.11
C GLY A 52 24.38 4.84 26.67
N LEU A 53 23.54 5.85 26.42
CA LEU A 53 23.35 6.47 25.09
C LEU A 53 24.25 7.71 24.91
N LEU A 54 24.65 8.35 26.01
CA LEU A 54 25.51 9.54 26.03
C LEU A 54 26.78 9.25 26.84
N THR A 55 27.89 9.88 26.45
CA THR A 55 29.15 9.82 27.19
C THR A 55 29.94 11.12 27.03
N LEU A 56 30.86 11.39 27.96
CA LEU A 56 31.81 12.50 27.89
C LEU A 56 33.18 11.98 27.46
N VAL A 57 33.59 12.28 26.22
CA VAL A 57 34.86 11.84 25.64
C VAL A 57 35.73 13.07 25.38
N ASN A 58 36.93 13.10 25.97
CA ASN A 58 37.86 14.23 25.85
C ASN A 58 37.24 15.59 26.20
N GLY A 59 36.32 15.61 27.18
CA GLY A 59 35.62 16.82 27.60
C GLY A 59 34.47 17.25 26.68
N GLU A 60 34.10 16.44 25.68
CA GLU A 60 32.95 16.68 24.81
C GLU A 60 31.85 15.64 25.02
N TYR A 61 30.60 16.09 25.07
CA TYR A 61 29.43 15.22 25.10
C TYR A 61 29.23 14.59 23.73
N ARG A 62 29.13 13.26 23.68
CA ARG A 62 29.00 12.47 22.46
C ARG A 62 28.01 11.33 22.65
N ALA A 63 27.25 11.02 21.60
CA ALA A 63 26.46 9.80 21.57
C ALA A 63 27.41 8.58 21.57
N THR A 64 27.10 7.57 22.37
CA THR A 64 27.78 6.28 22.29
C THR A 64 27.37 5.55 21.01
N LYS A 65 28.01 4.43 20.69
CA LYS A 65 27.56 3.54 19.60
C LYS A 65 26.07 3.15 19.77
N LYS A 66 25.69 2.78 20.99
CA LYS A 66 24.29 2.46 21.35
C LYS A 66 23.37 3.67 21.16
N GLY A 67 23.83 4.87 21.50
CA GLY A 67 23.12 6.12 21.25
C GLY A 67 22.89 6.40 19.77
N ILE A 68 23.89 6.14 18.92
CA ILE A 68 23.78 6.30 17.46
C ILE A 68 22.81 5.27 16.86
N GLU A 69 22.89 4.01 17.29
CA GLU A 69 21.95 2.96 16.86
C GLU A 69 20.51 3.33 17.23
N PHE A 70 20.28 3.74 18.48
CA PHE A 70 18.98 4.25 18.93
C PHE A 70 18.49 5.44 18.10
N LEU A 71 19.37 6.40 17.79
CA LEU A 71 19.04 7.56 16.95
C LEU A 71 18.62 7.12 15.54
N HIS A 72 19.37 6.22 14.90
CA HIS A 72 19.05 5.68 13.58
C HIS A 72 17.69 4.99 13.55
N ASP A 73 17.41 4.11 14.51
CA ASP A 73 16.14 3.37 14.58
C ASP A 73 14.94 4.32 14.66
N ARG A 74 15.03 5.33 15.54
CA ARG A 74 13.96 6.32 15.72
C ARG A 74 13.80 7.25 14.52
N MET A 75 14.89 7.62 13.86
CA MET A 75 14.83 8.40 12.61
C MET A 75 14.20 7.59 11.46
N HIS A 76 14.46 6.28 11.39
CA HIS A 76 13.84 5.40 10.42
C HIS A 76 12.33 5.25 10.67
N GLU A 77 11.93 5.07 11.94
CA GLU A 77 10.52 5.06 12.34
C GLU A 77 9.82 6.37 11.94
N LEU A 78 10.49 7.51 12.17
CA LEU A 78 9.96 8.84 11.85
C LEU A 78 9.76 9.04 10.36
N ARG A 79 10.77 8.68 9.56
CA ARG A 79 10.66 8.70 8.09
C ARG A 79 9.49 7.85 7.62
N GLY A 80 9.38 6.62 8.12
CA GLY A 80 8.28 5.74 7.76
C GLY A 80 6.90 6.30 8.13
N PHE A 81 6.80 7.01 9.26
CA PHE A 81 5.58 7.73 9.63
C PHE A 81 5.27 8.89 8.68
N VAL A 82 6.25 9.76 8.40
CA VAL A 82 6.09 10.89 7.47
C VAL A 82 5.69 10.42 6.09
N ASP A 83 6.31 9.35 5.57
CA ASP A 83 5.99 8.78 4.27
C ASP A 83 4.55 8.24 4.21
N ARG A 84 4.07 7.61 5.30
CA ARG A 84 2.67 7.15 5.40
C ARG A 84 1.70 8.32 5.47
N ALA A 85 1.94 9.27 6.38
CA ALA A 85 1.10 10.45 6.54
C ALA A 85 1.03 11.28 5.24
N GLY A 86 2.15 11.45 4.55
CA GLY A 86 2.19 12.14 3.26
C GLY A 86 1.37 11.45 2.18
N ARG A 87 1.36 10.11 2.13
CA ARG A 87 0.48 9.35 1.21
C ARG A 87 -0.99 9.49 1.58
N GLU A 88 -1.33 9.45 2.86
CA GLU A 88 -2.70 9.60 3.35
C GLU A 88 -3.27 11.00 3.14
N MET A 89 -2.40 12.03 3.16
CA MET A 89 -2.77 13.44 3.01
C MET A 89 -2.56 13.99 1.58
N ALA A 90 -2.26 13.13 0.60
CA ALA A 90 -2.01 13.57 -0.77
C ALA A 90 -3.25 14.25 -1.36
N PHE A 91 -3.19 15.59 -1.51
CA PHE A 91 -4.20 16.37 -2.22
C PHE A 91 -3.95 16.24 -3.72
N VAL A 92 -4.87 15.60 -4.43
CA VAL A 92 -4.76 15.40 -5.88
C VAL A 92 -5.30 16.64 -6.59
N GLU A 93 -4.43 17.60 -6.94
CA GLU A 93 -4.83 18.79 -7.72
C GLU A 93 -5.33 18.42 -9.12
N THR A 94 -4.77 17.37 -9.72
CA THR A 94 -5.19 16.84 -11.01
C THR A 94 -4.93 15.34 -11.04
N THR A 95 -5.89 14.57 -11.52
CA THR A 95 -5.78 13.13 -11.71
C THR A 95 -5.84 12.77 -13.19
N ALA A 96 -5.18 11.68 -13.57
CA ALA A 96 -5.33 11.09 -14.90
C ALA A 96 -6.48 10.08 -14.87
N ALA A 97 -7.40 10.18 -15.82
CA ALA A 97 -8.46 9.22 -16.05
C ALA A 97 -8.47 8.79 -17.53
N MET A 98 -9.01 7.62 -17.82
CA MET A 98 -9.31 7.20 -19.18
C MET A 98 -10.62 7.84 -19.62
N ALA A 99 -10.68 8.44 -20.80
CA ALA A 99 -11.93 8.97 -21.32
C ALA A 99 -12.85 7.81 -21.74
N GLY A 100 -14.03 7.72 -21.14
CA GLY A 100 -15.03 6.69 -21.47
C GLY A 100 -15.86 7.00 -22.72
N GLY A 101 -15.71 8.21 -23.25
CA GLY A 101 -16.35 8.74 -24.45
C GLY A 101 -15.60 9.99 -24.93
N SER A 102 -16.21 10.80 -25.78
CA SER A 102 -15.69 12.13 -26.08
C SER A 102 -15.81 13.03 -24.84
N VAL A 103 -14.72 13.70 -24.50
CA VAL A 103 -14.65 14.67 -23.41
C VAL A 103 -14.10 15.98 -23.96
N HIS A 104 -14.77 17.08 -23.65
CA HIS A 104 -14.36 18.42 -24.06
C HIS A 104 -13.57 19.12 -22.95
N ARG A 105 -12.55 19.89 -23.35
CA ARG A 105 -11.79 20.75 -22.45
C ARG A 105 -12.72 21.70 -21.68
N GLY A 106 -12.55 21.75 -20.37
CA GLY A 106 -13.41 22.54 -19.49
C GLY A 106 -14.78 21.91 -19.20
N GLY A 107 -15.10 20.77 -19.84
CA GLY A 107 -16.29 19.99 -19.57
C GLY A 107 -16.27 19.37 -18.18
N ARG A 108 -17.44 19.32 -17.53
CA ARG A 108 -17.60 18.63 -16.25
C ARG A 108 -17.78 17.14 -16.51
N VAL A 109 -16.94 16.32 -15.87
CA VAL A 109 -16.95 14.87 -16.00
C VAL A 109 -17.32 14.21 -14.68
N GLY A 110 -18.07 13.12 -14.77
CA GLY A 110 -18.22 12.15 -13.68
C GLY A 110 -17.09 11.11 -13.74
N LEU A 111 -16.55 10.76 -12.57
CA LEU A 111 -15.49 9.77 -12.43
C LEU A 111 -16.04 8.44 -11.91
N PHE A 112 -15.57 7.34 -12.48
CA PHE A 112 -16.03 5.98 -12.19
C PHE A 112 -14.85 5.01 -12.15
N MET A 113 -14.90 4.01 -11.27
CA MET A 113 -14.00 2.86 -11.36
C MET A 113 -14.63 1.80 -12.26
N GLU A 114 -14.05 1.58 -13.43
CA GLU A 114 -14.53 0.59 -14.40
C GLU A 114 -13.38 -0.35 -14.78
N ASN A 115 -13.59 -1.65 -14.57
CA ASN A 115 -12.57 -2.68 -14.86
C ASN A 115 -11.19 -2.38 -14.24
N GLY A 116 -11.18 -1.78 -13.05
CA GLY A 116 -9.96 -1.43 -12.32
C GLY A 116 -9.28 -0.14 -12.78
N VAL A 117 -9.91 0.63 -13.67
CA VAL A 117 -9.39 1.88 -14.21
C VAL A 117 -10.31 3.02 -13.83
N LEU A 118 -9.73 4.18 -13.50
CA LEU A 118 -10.50 5.41 -13.32
C LEU A 118 -10.91 5.95 -14.70
N VAL A 119 -12.22 5.98 -14.95
CA VAL A 119 -12.82 6.41 -16.22
C VAL A 119 -13.60 7.70 -16.02
N ALA A 120 -13.38 8.67 -16.90
CA ALA A 120 -14.09 9.94 -16.95
C ALA A 120 -15.16 9.91 -18.03
N HIS A 121 -16.39 10.26 -17.67
CA HIS A 121 -17.50 10.42 -18.60
C HIS A 121 -18.09 11.82 -18.50
N GLU A 122 -18.12 12.54 -19.62
CA GLU A 122 -18.87 13.78 -19.70
C GLU A 122 -20.39 13.49 -19.74
N GLY A 123 -21.17 14.25 -18.97
CA GLY A 123 -22.64 14.13 -18.93
C GLY A 123 -23.21 12.94 -18.14
N ARG A 124 -22.37 12.08 -17.53
CA ARG A 124 -22.81 11.00 -16.65
C ARG A 124 -22.69 11.42 -15.19
N ALA A 125 -23.80 11.42 -14.46
CA ALA A 125 -23.82 11.80 -13.04
C ALA A 125 -23.03 10.79 -12.20
N SER A 126 -22.15 11.31 -11.34
CA SER A 126 -21.33 10.54 -10.40
C SER A 126 -21.24 11.28 -9.07
N PRO A 127 -21.14 10.57 -7.93
CA PRO A 127 -20.78 11.20 -6.65
C PRO A 127 -19.35 11.76 -6.63
N SER A 128 -18.52 11.46 -7.64
CA SER A 128 -17.22 12.08 -7.85
C SER A 128 -17.15 12.75 -9.21
N THR A 129 -16.78 14.03 -9.22
CA THR A 129 -16.73 14.84 -10.44
C THR A 129 -15.45 15.64 -10.53
N GLY A 130 -15.19 16.21 -11.70
CA GLY A 130 -14.13 17.19 -11.91
C GLY A 130 -14.27 17.87 -13.26
N VAL A 131 -13.24 18.60 -13.66
CA VAL A 131 -13.19 19.38 -14.90
C VAL A 131 -12.04 18.89 -15.79
N ALA A 132 -12.34 18.59 -17.04
CA ALA A 132 -11.34 18.15 -18.00
C ALA A 132 -10.35 19.27 -18.37
N VAL A 133 -9.05 18.94 -18.40
CA VAL A 133 -7.96 19.88 -18.70
C VAL A 133 -7.76 20.07 -20.22
N HIS A 134 -8.07 19.04 -21.00
CA HIS A 134 -7.93 18.98 -22.46
C HIS A 134 -9.00 18.07 -23.08
N ASP A 135 -9.20 18.19 -24.39
CA ASP A 135 -10.10 17.33 -25.15
C ASP A 135 -9.55 15.90 -25.22
N ALA A 136 -10.40 14.88 -25.15
CA ALA A 136 -10.00 13.48 -25.24
C ALA A 136 -11.08 12.65 -25.93
N SER A 137 -10.65 11.66 -26.73
CA SER A 137 -11.55 10.66 -27.30
C SER A 137 -11.58 9.40 -26.43
N ARG A 138 -12.55 8.52 -26.68
CA ARG A 138 -12.69 7.28 -25.92
C ARG A 138 -11.39 6.47 -25.92
N GLY A 139 -10.90 6.12 -24.73
CA GLY A 139 -9.67 5.37 -24.51
C GLY A 139 -8.43 6.24 -24.31
N ASP A 140 -8.49 7.53 -24.62
CA ASP A 140 -7.38 8.46 -24.39
C ASP A 140 -7.25 8.83 -22.91
N ILE A 141 -6.08 9.36 -22.56
CA ILE A 141 -5.84 9.94 -21.23
C ILE A 141 -6.44 11.35 -21.18
N VAL A 142 -7.28 11.61 -20.19
CA VAL A 142 -7.77 12.95 -19.85
C VAL A 142 -7.28 13.35 -18.46
N GLY A 143 -6.72 14.56 -18.35
CA GLY A 143 -6.41 15.17 -17.06
C GLY A 143 -7.68 15.77 -16.48
N VAL A 144 -7.96 15.51 -15.21
CA VAL A 144 -9.15 15.99 -14.51
C VAL A 144 -8.73 16.74 -13.26
N ARG A 145 -9.10 18.02 -13.18
CA ARG A 145 -8.83 18.92 -12.05
C ARG A 145 -10.13 19.27 -11.32
N ASP A 146 -10.05 20.13 -10.30
CA ASP A 146 -11.19 20.59 -9.50
C ASP A 146 -12.04 19.39 -9.01
N LEU A 147 -11.36 18.40 -8.43
CA LEU A 147 -12.00 17.15 -8.03
C LEU A 147 -12.92 17.38 -6.84
N GLU A 148 -14.17 16.93 -6.97
CA GLU A 148 -15.19 17.02 -5.95
C GLU A 148 -15.80 15.64 -5.67
N GLY A 149 -16.04 15.34 -4.39
CA GLY A 149 -16.66 14.10 -3.96
C GLY A 149 -15.73 12.88 -3.99
N ILE A 150 -16.30 11.68 -3.75
CA ILE A 150 -15.56 10.43 -3.58
C ILE A 150 -16.02 9.44 -4.65
N VAL A 151 -15.07 8.83 -5.36
CA VAL A 151 -15.41 7.84 -6.39
C VAL A 151 -16.04 6.64 -5.70
N ALA A 152 -17.26 6.28 -6.12
CA ALA A 152 -17.93 5.09 -5.61
C ALA A 152 -17.16 3.86 -6.08
N LEU A 153 -16.36 3.29 -5.18
CA LEU A 153 -15.56 2.10 -5.41
C LEU A 153 -16.07 1.00 -4.49
N ARG A 154 -16.44 -0.13 -5.08
CA ARG A 154 -16.75 -1.36 -4.35
C ARG A 154 -15.70 -2.40 -4.70
N PRO A 155 -15.15 -3.13 -3.73
CA PRO A 155 -14.25 -4.22 -4.03
C PRO A 155 -14.88 -5.26 -4.96
N GLY A 156 -14.07 -5.80 -5.86
CA GLY A 156 -14.40 -6.99 -6.64
C GLY A 156 -14.34 -8.23 -5.76
N ARG A 157 -14.68 -9.38 -6.33
CA ARG A 157 -14.59 -10.67 -5.63
C ARG A 157 -13.40 -11.50 -6.11
N ILE A 158 -12.80 -12.26 -5.20
CA ILE A 158 -11.73 -13.21 -5.52
C ILE A 158 -12.24 -14.64 -5.41
N VAL A 159 -12.07 -15.42 -6.48
CA VAL A 159 -12.28 -16.87 -6.43
C VAL A 159 -10.93 -17.56 -6.45
N VAL A 160 -10.60 -18.28 -5.37
CA VAL A 160 -9.34 -19.00 -5.24
C VAL A 160 -9.54 -20.43 -5.75
N GLY A 161 -9.11 -20.68 -6.99
CA GLY A 161 -9.06 -21.99 -7.63
C GLY A 161 -7.84 -22.78 -7.17
N ARG A 162 -8.04 -23.67 -6.21
CA ARG A 162 -6.99 -24.47 -5.58
C ARG A 162 -6.62 -25.64 -6.48
N ILE A 163 -5.35 -25.72 -6.84
CA ILE A 163 -4.77 -26.76 -7.66
C ILE A 163 -4.18 -27.82 -6.74
N ARG A 164 -4.66 -29.05 -6.84
CA ARG A 164 -4.01 -30.18 -6.17
C ARG A 164 -2.86 -30.65 -7.03
N SER A 165 -1.72 -30.93 -6.42
CA SER A 165 -0.61 -31.62 -7.11
C SER A 165 -1.13 -32.97 -7.62
N ALA A 166 -1.41 -33.06 -8.92
CA ALA A 166 -1.75 -34.30 -9.58
C ALA A 166 -0.51 -34.81 -10.34
N PRO A 167 -0.25 -36.14 -10.36
CA PRO A 167 0.84 -36.68 -11.16
C PRO A 167 0.64 -36.29 -12.64
N LEU A 168 1.76 -36.02 -13.32
CA LEU A 168 2.01 -35.49 -14.68
C LEU A 168 1.21 -36.10 -15.87
N ALA A 169 0.07 -36.77 -15.65
CA ALA A 169 -0.64 -37.55 -16.65
C ALA A 169 -2.17 -37.58 -16.46
N ARG A 170 -2.84 -36.42 -16.28
CA ARG A 170 -4.31 -36.36 -16.47
C ARG A 170 -4.72 -35.43 -17.61
N LYS A 171 -5.60 -35.97 -18.47
CA LYS A 171 -6.22 -35.30 -19.61
C LYS A 171 -7.21 -34.24 -19.14
N GLY A 172 -6.81 -32.96 -19.15
CA GLY A 172 -7.69 -31.79 -19.21
C GLY A 172 -8.75 -31.61 -18.10
N PRO A 173 -9.38 -30.44 -18.01
CA PRO A 173 -10.32 -30.13 -16.93
C PRO A 173 -11.70 -30.69 -17.29
N THR A 174 -11.89 -32.00 -17.17
CA THR A 174 -13.16 -32.65 -17.48
C THR A 174 -14.09 -32.81 -16.26
N GLY A 175 -13.69 -32.32 -15.08
CA GLY A 175 -14.49 -32.37 -13.86
C GLY A 175 -15.68 -31.41 -13.84
N ALA A 176 -16.78 -31.81 -13.20
CA ALA A 176 -17.97 -30.95 -13.01
C ALA A 176 -17.63 -29.66 -12.22
N ALA A 177 -16.67 -29.72 -11.30
CA ALA A 177 -16.19 -28.57 -10.53
C ALA A 177 -15.54 -27.51 -11.43
N SER A 178 -14.63 -27.92 -12.32
CA SER A 178 -13.97 -27.02 -13.27
C SER A 178 -14.95 -26.36 -14.23
N LYS A 179 -15.98 -27.09 -14.69
CA LYS A 179 -17.06 -26.53 -15.51
C LYS A 179 -17.90 -25.50 -14.76
N LYS A 180 -18.21 -25.75 -13.47
CA LYS A 180 -18.95 -24.80 -12.64
C LYS A 180 -18.14 -23.53 -12.40
N LEU A 181 -16.84 -23.67 -12.10
CA LEU A 181 -15.92 -22.56 -11.92
C LEU A 181 -15.86 -21.69 -13.17
N LEU A 182 -15.58 -22.27 -14.34
CA LEU A 182 -15.50 -21.52 -15.60
C LEU A 182 -16.79 -20.75 -15.92
N ARG A 183 -17.95 -21.30 -15.59
CA ARG A 183 -19.23 -20.60 -15.74
C ARG A 183 -19.39 -19.45 -14.75
N SER A 184 -18.94 -19.60 -13.50
CA SER A 184 -19.07 -18.55 -12.49
C SER A 184 -18.01 -17.46 -12.60
N THR A 185 -16.94 -17.68 -13.37
CA THR A 185 -15.79 -16.77 -13.52
C THR A 185 -15.51 -16.35 -14.96
N GLN A 186 -16.49 -16.45 -15.86
CA GLN A 186 -16.30 -16.15 -17.29
C GLN A 186 -15.73 -14.76 -17.56
N ASP A 187 -16.16 -13.74 -16.80
CA ASP A 187 -15.71 -12.34 -16.96
C ASP A 187 -14.61 -11.93 -15.97
N PHE A 188 -13.97 -12.91 -15.33
CA PHE A 188 -12.99 -12.63 -14.27
C PHE A 188 -11.62 -12.43 -14.87
N THR A 189 -10.85 -11.51 -14.29
CA THR A 189 -9.42 -11.42 -14.59
C THR A 189 -8.73 -12.66 -14.02
N VAL A 190 -8.00 -13.39 -14.87
CA VAL A 190 -7.32 -14.61 -14.46
C VAL A 190 -5.93 -14.26 -13.95
N ALA A 191 -5.64 -14.69 -12.73
CA ALA A 191 -4.35 -14.62 -12.09
C ALA A 191 -3.82 -16.04 -11.89
N ALA A 192 -2.57 -16.30 -12.27
CA ALA A 192 -1.97 -17.62 -12.24
C ALA A 192 -0.67 -17.58 -11.44
N LEU A 193 -0.65 -18.27 -10.29
CA LEU A 193 0.51 -18.32 -9.41
C LEU A 193 1.39 -19.53 -9.74
N ASP A 194 2.68 -19.25 -9.92
CA ASP A 194 3.72 -20.22 -10.25
C ASP A 194 3.41 -21.06 -11.51
N VAL A 195 4.26 -22.05 -11.79
CA VAL A 195 4.15 -22.91 -12.98
C VAL A 195 2.83 -23.69 -12.98
N GLU A 196 2.38 -24.17 -11.83
CA GLU A 196 1.15 -24.96 -11.71
C GLU A 196 -0.11 -24.13 -12.04
N GLY A 197 -0.15 -22.86 -11.62
CA GLY A 197 -1.19 -21.91 -12.00
C GLY A 197 -1.26 -21.70 -13.50
N LEU A 198 -0.10 -21.53 -14.15
CA LEU A 198 0.00 -21.32 -15.60
C LEU A 198 -0.44 -22.57 -16.39
N VAL A 199 0.00 -23.76 -15.97
CA VAL A 199 -0.40 -25.02 -16.60
C VAL A 199 -1.90 -25.24 -16.44
N SER A 200 -2.44 -25.01 -15.24
CA SER A 200 -3.88 -25.12 -14.98
C SER A 200 -4.71 -24.14 -15.81
N ALA A 201 -4.24 -22.89 -15.95
CA ALA A 201 -4.89 -21.90 -16.80
C ALA A 201 -4.94 -22.38 -18.26
N ARG A 202 -3.82 -22.89 -18.78
CA ARG A 202 -3.72 -23.43 -20.14
C ARG A 202 -4.67 -24.60 -20.35
N GLU A 203 -4.72 -25.54 -19.41
CA GLU A 203 -5.64 -26.69 -19.48
C GLU A 203 -7.11 -26.24 -19.50
N LEU A 204 -7.44 -25.19 -18.74
CA LEU A 204 -8.77 -24.57 -18.68
C LEU A 204 -9.10 -23.67 -19.89
N GLY A 205 -8.17 -23.47 -20.81
CA GLY A 205 -8.35 -22.55 -21.94
C GLY A 205 -8.44 -21.08 -21.51
N LEU A 206 -7.89 -20.75 -20.34
CA LEU A 206 -7.86 -19.41 -19.78
C LEU A 206 -6.56 -18.71 -20.14
N LYS A 207 -6.63 -17.40 -20.37
CA LYS A 207 -5.46 -16.55 -20.59
C LYS A 207 -5.21 -15.69 -19.35
N PRO A 208 -4.18 -15.98 -18.54
CA PRO A 208 -3.79 -15.14 -17.43
C PRO A 208 -3.50 -13.71 -17.89
N ARG A 209 -3.90 -12.72 -17.08
CA ARG A 209 -3.48 -11.32 -17.21
C ARG A 209 -2.53 -10.92 -16.09
N ILE A 210 -2.45 -11.72 -15.03
CA ILE A 210 -1.60 -11.51 -13.87
C ILE A 210 -0.77 -12.79 -13.69
N GLU A 211 0.53 -12.71 -13.99
CA GLU A 211 1.48 -13.82 -13.91
C GLU A 211 2.67 -13.52 -12.98
N PHE A 212 2.84 -12.24 -12.61
CA PHE A 212 3.89 -11.76 -11.71
C PHE A 212 3.30 -10.93 -10.59
N GLY A 213 3.93 -10.95 -9.41
CA GLY A 213 3.39 -10.28 -8.23
C GLY A 213 1.96 -10.74 -7.92
N VAL A 214 1.66 -12.03 -8.14
CA VAL A 214 0.30 -12.53 -8.31
C VAL A 214 -0.61 -12.21 -7.13
N LEU A 215 -0.13 -12.43 -5.90
CA LEU A 215 -0.91 -12.14 -4.69
C LEU A 215 -1.16 -10.63 -4.51
N PRO A 216 -0.14 -9.74 -4.47
CA PRO A 216 -0.38 -8.31 -4.35
C PRO A 216 -1.21 -7.75 -5.52
N ALA A 217 -0.97 -8.18 -6.75
CA ALA A 217 -1.73 -7.73 -7.92
C ALA A 217 -3.19 -8.23 -7.91
N THR A 218 -3.45 -9.44 -7.41
CA THR A 218 -4.81 -9.97 -7.23
C THR A 218 -5.59 -9.13 -6.22
N VAL A 219 -4.96 -8.81 -5.08
CA VAL A 219 -5.55 -7.96 -4.04
C VAL A 219 -5.82 -6.56 -4.60
N GLU A 220 -4.83 -5.93 -5.23
CA GLU A 220 -4.96 -4.58 -5.79
C GLU A 220 -6.04 -4.51 -6.89
N ALA A 221 -6.15 -5.53 -7.74
CA ALA A 221 -7.22 -5.61 -8.73
C ALA A 221 -8.60 -5.68 -8.05
N ALA A 222 -8.75 -6.51 -7.02
CA ALA A 222 -9.99 -6.60 -6.26
C ALA A 222 -10.31 -5.32 -5.50
N GLU A 223 -9.33 -4.66 -4.87
CA GLU A 223 -9.49 -3.34 -4.25
C GLU A 223 -10.05 -2.31 -5.25
N ARG A 224 -9.66 -2.41 -6.53
CA ARG A 224 -10.16 -1.55 -7.61
C ARG A 224 -11.45 -2.02 -8.29
N GLY A 225 -12.17 -2.98 -7.70
CA GLY A 225 -13.46 -3.45 -8.20
C GLY A 225 -13.39 -4.56 -9.26
N VAL A 226 -12.20 -5.12 -9.51
CA VAL A 226 -12.02 -6.19 -10.50
C VAL A 226 -12.25 -7.55 -9.86
N ASN A 227 -13.11 -8.35 -10.48
CA ASN A 227 -13.29 -9.74 -10.10
C ASN A 227 -12.10 -10.59 -10.58
N VAL A 228 -11.50 -11.39 -9.70
CA VAL A 228 -10.29 -12.17 -10.00
C VAL A 228 -10.52 -13.66 -9.76
N LEU A 229 -10.14 -14.48 -10.74
CA LEU A 229 -9.93 -15.92 -10.55
C LEU A 229 -8.45 -16.15 -10.30
N LEU A 230 -8.09 -16.51 -9.06
CA LEU A 230 -6.73 -16.83 -8.67
C LEU A 230 -6.52 -18.35 -8.73
N LEU A 231 -5.73 -18.81 -9.68
CA LEU A 231 -5.29 -20.19 -9.81
C LEU A 231 -3.99 -20.37 -9.02
N ILE A 232 -4.01 -21.22 -8.00
CA ILE A 232 -2.92 -21.32 -7.02
C ILE A 232 -2.72 -22.77 -6.51
N PRO A 233 -1.48 -23.22 -6.29
CA PRO A 233 -1.20 -24.48 -5.61
C PRO A 233 -1.87 -24.57 -4.23
N GLU A 234 -2.36 -25.75 -3.84
CA GLU A 234 -3.05 -25.97 -2.55
C GLU A 234 -2.18 -25.52 -1.36
N GLU A 235 -0.88 -25.76 -1.39
CA GLU A 235 0.06 -25.40 -0.33
C GLU A 235 0.28 -23.88 -0.18
N ARG A 236 -0.03 -23.09 -1.21
CA ARG A 236 0.10 -21.63 -1.21
C ARG A 236 -1.21 -20.91 -0.88
N VAL A 237 -2.33 -21.63 -0.70
CA VAL A 237 -3.65 -21.05 -0.42
C VAL A 237 -3.66 -20.23 0.87
N ALA A 238 -2.99 -20.71 1.93
CA ALA A 238 -2.93 -20.00 3.21
C ALA A 238 -2.27 -18.61 3.07
N GLU A 239 -1.24 -18.49 2.21
CA GLU A 239 -0.59 -17.22 1.93
C GLU A 239 -1.52 -16.25 1.18
N ALA A 240 -2.27 -16.75 0.19
CA ALA A 240 -3.26 -15.94 -0.52
C ALA A 240 -4.37 -15.42 0.41
N VAL A 241 -4.90 -16.29 1.28
CA VAL A 241 -5.89 -15.89 2.27
C VAL A 241 -5.32 -14.85 3.23
N GLN A 242 -4.10 -15.05 3.72
CA GLN A 242 -3.45 -14.06 4.60
C GLN A 242 -3.27 -12.71 3.90
N ALA A 243 -2.91 -12.69 2.62
CA ALA A 243 -2.78 -11.45 1.84
C ALA A 243 -4.13 -10.72 1.71
N ILE A 244 -5.21 -11.45 1.41
CA ILE A 244 -6.57 -10.90 1.32
C ILE A 244 -7.03 -10.37 2.68
N GLU A 245 -6.84 -11.14 3.76
CA GLU A 245 -7.24 -10.74 5.11
C GLU A 245 -6.46 -9.53 5.62
N THR A 246 -5.16 -9.45 5.31
CA THR A 246 -4.33 -8.28 5.62
C THR A 246 -4.83 -7.04 4.87
N ALA A 247 -5.31 -7.19 3.64
CA ALA A 247 -5.95 -6.10 2.91
C ALA A 247 -7.30 -5.72 3.53
N ASN A 248 -8.14 -6.71 3.78
CA ASN A 248 -9.46 -6.55 4.39
C ASN A 248 -9.38 -5.84 5.74
N ALA A 249 -8.35 -6.07 6.56
CA ALA A 249 -8.16 -5.34 7.83
C ALA A 249 -8.11 -3.80 7.66
N ARG A 250 -7.72 -3.32 6.47
CA ARG A 250 -7.56 -1.89 6.13
C ARG A 250 -8.79 -1.28 5.45
N LEU A 251 -9.65 -2.11 4.87
CA LEU A 251 -10.77 -1.67 4.03
C LEU A 251 -12.07 -1.56 4.84
N GLU A 252 -12.89 -0.56 4.53
CA GLU A 252 -14.26 -0.47 5.08
C GLU A 252 -15.13 -1.58 4.48
N ASP A 253 -15.26 -1.58 3.15
CA ASP A 253 -15.85 -2.68 2.39
C ASP A 253 -14.82 -3.80 2.19
N LYS A 254 -15.09 -5.00 2.69
CA LYS A 254 -14.18 -6.15 2.56
C LYS A 254 -14.24 -6.72 1.16
N ILE A 255 -13.10 -7.21 0.66
CA ILE A 255 -13.00 -8.04 -0.54
C ILE A 255 -13.63 -9.39 -0.24
N PRO A 256 -14.78 -9.75 -0.86
CA PRO A 256 -15.33 -11.08 -0.73
C PRO A 256 -14.44 -12.10 -1.45
N TYR A 257 -14.21 -13.25 -0.83
CA TYR A 257 -13.48 -14.35 -1.45
C TYR A 257 -14.07 -15.73 -1.12
N GLU A 258 -13.91 -16.67 -2.04
CA GLU A 258 -14.28 -18.08 -1.86
C GLU A 258 -13.17 -19.00 -2.36
N THR A 259 -13.10 -20.23 -1.85
CA THR A 259 -12.12 -21.23 -2.29
C THR A 259 -12.82 -22.40 -2.99
N VAL A 260 -12.32 -22.79 -4.14
CA VAL A 260 -12.87 -23.89 -4.96
C VAL A 260 -11.74 -24.83 -5.32
N THR A 261 -11.92 -26.14 -5.11
CA THR A 261 -10.93 -27.13 -5.51
C THR A 261 -11.10 -27.48 -6.98
N LEU A 262 -10.00 -27.42 -7.73
CA LEU A 262 -9.88 -27.97 -9.08
C LEU A 262 -9.55 -29.46 -8.98
N ALA A 263 -10.33 -30.28 -9.69
CA ALA A 263 -10.25 -31.75 -9.65
C ALA A 263 -9.55 -32.34 -10.87
#